data_AF-A0A956B902-F1
#
_entry.id   AF-A0A956B902-F1
#
_cell.length_a   1.000
_cell.length_b   1.000
_cell.length_c   1.000
_cell.angle_alpha   90.00
_cell.angle_beta   90.00
_cell.angle_gamma   90.00
#
_symmetry.space_group_name_H-M   'P 1'
#
loop_
_entity.id
_entity.type
_entity.pdbx_description
1 polymer ?
#
loop_
_entity_poly.entity_id
_entity_poly.type
_entity_poly.pdbx_seq_one_letter_code
_entity_poly.pdbx_strand_id
1 'polypeptide(L)'
;ELHIGLGCALENLVLTLNHHRRRTTVVLSPDVDPAHVATVAITPDDAVRSDPLVHVIPDRHTNRGPYLDGPAPEGLAAALADQLQSPVVALTLLTAPEDRAAFKADTVAATEAIVADAEMSEASHAWYRHTHADIEQHRDGITLDSTGNGATLRFFGKLSGRPSAESAGEYWLKATRSFQTTGAAYAILSTRADADATAALEV
;
A
#
# COMPACT_ATOMS: atom_id res chain seq x y z
N GLU A 1 7.03 1.67 -7.72
CA GLU A 1 5.78 1.95 -6.97
C GLU A 1 4.59 2.29 -7.86
N LEU A 2 4.73 3.21 -8.83
CA LEU A 2 3.63 3.58 -9.74
C LEU A 2 2.92 2.37 -10.40
N HIS A 3 3.67 1.46 -11.03
CA HIS A 3 3.08 0.27 -11.68
C HIS A 3 2.38 -0.68 -10.71
N ILE A 4 2.88 -0.81 -9.47
CA ILE A 4 2.21 -1.60 -8.43
C ILE A 4 0.86 -0.97 -8.10
N GLY A 5 0.82 0.35 -7.91
CA GLY A 5 -0.43 1.08 -7.67
C GLY A 5 -1.44 0.94 -8.81
N LEU A 6 -0.97 1.01 -10.06
CA LEU A 6 -1.81 0.82 -11.24
C LEU A 6 -2.33 -0.62 -11.35
N GLY A 7 -1.50 -1.62 -11.03
CA GLY A 7 -1.92 -3.02 -10.94
C GLY A 7 -3.02 -3.22 -9.90
N CYS A 8 -2.87 -2.65 -8.69
CA CYS A 8 -3.93 -2.68 -7.68
C CYS A 8 -5.22 -1.97 -8.15
N ALA A 9 -5.11 -0.88 -8.91
CA ALA A 9 -6.27 -0.18 -9.46
C ALA A 9 -6.99 -1.02 -10.54
N LEU A 10 -6.23 -1.70 -11.41
CA LEU A 10 -6.77 -2.63 -12.39
C LEU A 10 -7.49 -3.81 -11.74
N GLU A 11 -6.92 -4.40 -10.69
CA GLU A 11 -7.56 -5.51 -9.97
C GLU A 11 -8.88 -5.06 -9.33
N ASN A 12 -8.90 -3.92 -8.65
CA ASN A 12 -10.14 -3.35 -8.10
C ASN A 12 -11.19 -3.08 -9.19
N LEU A 13 -10.76 -2.61 -10.37
CA LEU A 13 -11.65 -2.41 -11.52
C LEU A 13 -12.24 -3.75 -12.01
N VAL A 14 -11.42 -4.79 -12.15
CA VAL A 14 -11.85 -6.14 -12.56
C VAL A 14 -12.87 -6.72 -11.57
N LEU A 15 -12.56 -6.69 -10.27
CA LEU A 15 -13.47 -7.17 -9.22
C LEU A 15 -14.82 -6.45 -9.27
N THR A 16 -14.79 -5.12 -9.44
CA THR A 16 -15.99 -4.29 -9.53
C THR A 16 -16.81 -4.58 -10.79
N LEU A 17 -16.16 -4.72 -11.95
CA LEU A 17 -16.83 -5.02 -13.22
C LEU A 17 -17.45 -6.43 -13.20
N ASN A 18 -16.74 -7.41 -12.65
CA ASN A 18 -17.26 -8.76 -12.49
C ASN A 18 -18.52 -8.78 -11.62
N HIS A 19 -18.54 -8.01 -10.52
CA HIS A 19 -19.72 -7.82 -9.67
C HIS A 19 -20.94 -7.30 -10.47
N HIS A 20 -20.69 -6.41 -11.44
CA HIS A 20 -21.71 -5.87 -12.35
C HIS A 20 -21.98 -6.72 -13.60
N ARG A 21 -21.61 -8.02 -13.61
CA ARG A 21 -21.81 -8.94 -14.74
C ARG A 21 -21.18 -8.42 -16.02
N ARG A 22 -19.94 -7.95 -15.91
CA ARG A 22 -19.10 -7.55 -17.03
C ARG A 22 -17.84 -8.40 -17.02
N ARG A 23 -17.64 -9.22 -18.05
CA ARG A 23 -16.36 -9.89 -18.27
C ARG A 23 -15.33 -8.85 -18.70
N THR A 24 -14.15 -8.94 -18.12
CA THR A 24 -12.99 -8.13 -18.47
C THR A 24 -11.92 -8.98 -19.14
N THR A 25 -11.18 -8.37 -20.06
CA THR A 25 -9.93 -8.91 -20.58
C THR A 25 -8.90 -7.80 -20.50
N VAL A 26 -7.88 -8.00 -19.67
CA VAL A 26 -6.80 -7.03 -19.47
C VAL A 26 -5.63 -7.45 -20.35
N VAL A 27 -5.15 -6.51 -21.17
CA VAL A 27 -3.95 -6.68 -21.97
C VAL A 27 -2.97 -5.61 -21.54
N LEU A 28 -1.85 -6.02 -20.94
CA LEU A 28 -0.78 -5.09 -20.55
C LEU A 28 -0.09 -4.54 -21.80
N SER A 29 0.33 -3.28 -21.77
CA SER A 29 0.97 -2.63 -22.93
C SER A 29 2.11 -1.67 -22.56
N PRO A 30 3.00 -2.02 -21.61
CA PRO A 30 3.98 -1.07 -21.08
C PRO A 30 5.03 -0.62 -22.11
N ASP A 31 5.24 -1.37 -23.21
CA ASP A 31 6.35 -1.17 -24.15
C ASP A 31 6.04 -0.22 -25.32
N VAL A 32 4.78 0.17 -25.50
CA VAL A 32 4.35 1.02 -26.64
C VAL A 32 4.34 2.50 -26.24
N ASP A 33 3.78 2.80 -25.07
CA ASP A 33 3.76 4.13 -24.46
C ASP A 33 3.92 3.94 -22.94
N PRO A 34 4.96 4.50 -22.30
CA PRO A 34 5.15 4.40 -20.85
C PRO A 34 3.97 4.92 -20.02
N ALA A 35 3.13 5.79 -20.59
CA ALA A 35 1.91 6.27 -19.94
C ALA A 35 0.72 5.30 -20.09
N HIS A 36 0.78 4.36 -21.04
CA HIS A 36 -0.27 3.38 -21.32
C HIS A 36 0.11 2.00 -20.76
N VAL A 37 -0.29 1.73 -19.53
CA VAL A 37 0.08 0.47 -18.85
C VAL A 37 -0.75 -0.75 -19.26
N ALA A 38 -2.02 -0.56 -19.62
CA ALA A 38 -2.92 -1.65 -20.00
C ALA A 38 -4.16 -1.16 -20.76
N THR A 39 -4.68 -2.03 -21.62
CA THR A 39 -6.01 -1.93 -22.23
C THR A 39 -6.97 -2.92 -21.55
N VAL A 40 -8.17 -2.45 -21.21
CA VAL A 40 -9.23 -3.28 -20.60
C VAL A 40 -10.41 -3.37 -21.56
N ALA A 41 -10.63 -4.55 -22.14
CA ALA A 41 -11.84 -4.85 -22.90
C ALA A 41 -12.96 -5.29 -21.96
N ILE A 42 -14.18 -4.78 -22.17
CA ILE A 42 -15.32 -5.01 -21.29
C ILE A 42 -16.52 -5.49 -22.12
N THR A 43 -17.11 -6.62 -21.73
CA THR A 43 -18.30 -7.16 -22.39
C THR A 43 -19.35 -7.60 -21.36
N PRO A 44 -20.65 -7.32 -21.57
CA PRO A 44 -21.72 -7.92 -20.76
C PRO A 44 -21.63 -9.44 -20.76
N ASP A 45 -21.68 -10.04 -19.57
CA ASP A 45 -21.77 -11.49 -19.41
C ASP A 45 -22.37 -11.88 -18.07
N ASP A 46 -23.58 -12.45 -18.12
CA ASP A 46 -24.31 -12.92 -16.95
C ASP A 46 -23.68 -14.14 -16.28
N ALA A 47 -22.82 -14.89 -16.99
CA ALA A 47 -22.11 -16.05 -16.45
C ALA A 47 -20.92 -15.67 -15.54
N VAL A 48 -20.46 -14.41 -15.58
CA VAL A 48 -19.39 -13.94 -14.70
C VAL A 48 -19.85 -14.00 -13.25
N ARG A 49 -19.02 -14.61 -12.42
CA ARG A 49 -19.24 -14.70 -10.97
C ARG A 49 -18.63 -13.48 -10.30
N SER A 50 -19.36 -12.91 -9.34
CA SER A 50 -18.82 -11.89 -8.45
C SER A 50 -17.85 -12.55 -7.48
N ASP A 51 -16.69 -11.94 -7.29
CA ASP A 51 -15.79 -12.29 -6.21
C ASP A 51 -16.24 -11.59 -4.92
N PRO A 52 -16.30 -12.26 -3.75
CA PRO A 52 -16.61 -11.63 -2.46
C PRO A 52 -15.68 -10.47 -2.08
N LEU A 53 -14.44 -10.44 -2.57
CA LEU A 53 -13.46 -9.39 -2.26
C LEU A 53 -13.89 -8.00 -2.73
N VAL A 54 -14.82 -7.90 -3.69
CA VAL A 54 -15.37 -6.59 -4.10
C VAL A 54 -16.00 -5.84 -2.91
N HIS A 55 -16.54 -6.57 -1.94
CA HIS A 55 -17.18 -5.98 -0.76
C HIS A 55 -16.19 -5.49 0.29
N VAL A 56 -14.91 -5.89 0.23
CA VAL A 56 -13.88 -5.41 1.17
C VAL A 56 -13.13 -4.17 0.66
N ILE A 57 -13.21 -3.86 -0.63
CA ILE A 57 -12.61 -2.67 -1.24
C ILE A 57 -12.94 -1.37 -0.47
N PRO A 58 -14.22 -1.07 -0.12
CA PRO A 58 -14.55 0.19 0.57
C PRO A 58 -14.03 0.25 2.01
N ASP A 59 -13.85 -0.89 2.67
CA ASP A 59 -13.45 -0.95 4.08
C ASP A 59 -11.91 -1.02 4.26
N ARG A 60 -11.21 -1.47 3.22
CA ARG A 60 -9.75 -1.63 3.23
C ARG A 60 -9.06 -0.25 3.34
N HIS A 61 -8.20 -0.12 4.35
CA HIS A 61 -7.38 1.07 4.57
C HIS A 61 -5.98 0.70 5.06
N THR A 62 -5.01 1.60 4.88
CA THR A 62 -3.68 1.45 5.47
C THR A 62 -3.73 1.87 6.94
N ASN A 63 -3.54 0.93 7.86
CA ASN A 63 -3.35 1.22 9.27
C ASN A 63 -1.86 1.49 9.56
N ARG A 64 -1.53 2.69 10.03
CA ARG A 64 -0.17 3.07 10.48
C ARG A 64 -0.05 3.19 12.00
N GLY A 65 -1.12 2.87 12.73
CA GLY A 65 -1.11 2.79 14.18
C GLY A 65 -0.54 1.46 14.67
N PRO A 66 -0.39 1.28 15.99
CA PRO A 66 0.04 0.01 16.56
C PRO A 66 -0.97 -1.11 16.25
N TYR A 67 -0.45 -2.27 15.91
CA TYR A 67 -1.22 -3.52 15.87
C TYR A 67 -1.44 -4.08 17.28
N LEU A 68 -2.44 -4.96 17.42
CA LEU A 68 -2.72 -5.63 18.69
C LEU A 68 -1.55 -6.53 19.10
N ASP A 69 -1.27 -6.57 20.41
CA ASP A 69 -0.34 -7.53 20.98
C ASP A 69 -0.95 -8.93 20.92
N GLY A 70 -0.37 -9.80 20.09
CA GLY A 70 -0.84 -11.16 19.91
C GLY A 70 -0.13 -11.89 18.77
N PRO A 71 -0.36 -13.21 18.62
CA PRO A 71 0.11 -13.94 17.46
C PRO A 71 -0.60 -13.45 16.19
N ALA A 72 0.01 -13.70 15.04
CA ALA A 72 -0.70 -13.56 13.77
C ALA A 72 -1.93 -14.49 13.74
N PRO A 73 -3.01 -14.11 13.04
CA PRO A 73 -4.19 -14.97 12.89
C PRO A 73 -3.82 -16.36 12.37
N GLU A 74 -4.48 -17.39 12.93
CA GLU A 74 -4.33 -18.76 12.45
C GLU A 74 -4.72 -18.84 10.96
N GLY A 75 -3.93 -19.58 10.17
CA GLY A 75 -4.17 -19.73 8.74
C GLY A 75 -3.78 -18.54 7.87
N LEU A 76 -3.26 -17.43 8.44
CA LEU A 76 -2.87 -16.23 7.66
C LEU A 76 -1.94 -16.56 6.48
N ALA A 77 -0.92 -17.39 6.72
CA ALA A 77 0.04 -17.76 5.68
C ALA A 77 -0.62 -18.48 4.50
N ALA A 78 -1.50 -19.46 4.79
CA ALA A 78 -2.24 -20.19 3.78
C ALA A 78 -3.21 -19.26 3.03
N ALA A 79 -3.96 -18.43 3.75
CA ALA A 79 -4.88 -17.48 3.15
C ALA A 79 -4.18 -16.49 2.21
N LEU A 80 -3.00 -15.98 2.56
CA LEU A 80 -2.21 -15.11 1.69
C LEU A 80 -1.62 -15.87 0.50
N ALA A 81 -1.16 -17.10 0.70
CA ALA A 81 -0.63 -17.95 -0.36
C ALA A 81 -1.71 -18.32 -1.39
N ASP A 82 -2.94 -18.58 -0.95
CA ASP A 82 -4.07 -18.87 -1.83
C ASP A 82 -4.43 -17.70 -2.77
N GLN A 83 -4.06 -16.46 -2.40
CA GLN A 83 -4.24 -15.29 -3.26
C GLN A 83 -3.11 -15.12 -4.28
N LEU A 84 -2.01 -15.86 -4.16
CA LEU A 84 -0.86 -15.73 -5.04
C LEU A 84 -1.10 -16.52 -6.34
N GLN A 85 -1.61 -15.84 -7.36
CA GLN A 85 -1.90 -16.44 -8.67
C GLN A 85 -0.70 -16.39 -9.62
N SER A 86 0.22 -15.44 -9.42
CA SER A 86 1.38 -15.25 -10.32
C SER A 86 2.55 -16.18 -9.94
N PRO A 87 3.14 -16.91 -10.90
CA PRO A 87 4.28 -17.80 -10.64
C PRO A 87 5.61 -17.07 -10.44
N VAL A 88 5.68 -15.76 -10.70
CA VAL A 88 6.92 -14.97 -10.61
C VAL A 88 6.95 -14.01 -9.42
N VAL A 89 5.82 -13.83 -8.74
CA VAL A 89 5.75 -13.11 -7.47
C VAL A 89 5.92 -14.14 -6.35
N ALA A 90 6.82 -13.87 -5.41
CA ALA A 90 7.02 -14.66 -4.22
C ALA A 90 6.48 -13.91 -3.00
N LEU A 91 5.72 -14.63 -2.17
CA LEU A 91 5.29 -14.17 -0.86
C LEU A 91 6.23 -14.73 0.22
N THR A 92 6.86 -13.86 0.99
CA THR A 92 7.64 -14.22 2.19
C THR A 92 6.94 -13.67 3.42
N LEU A 93 6.65 -14.54 4.40
CA LEU A 93 6.04 -14.17 5.66
C LEU A 93 7.06 -14.27 6.80
N LEU A 94 7.41 -13.11 7.37
CA LEU A 94 8.33 -13.00 8.50
C LEU A 94 7.54 -13.08 9.81
N THR A 95 7.58 -14.23 10.47
CA THR A 95 6.90 -14.47 11.75
C THR A 95 7.85 -14.71 12.91
N ALA A 96 9.08 -15.16 12.63
CA ALA A 96 10.08 -15.42 13.65
C ALA A 96 10.48 -14.12 14.38
N PRO A 97 10.70 -14.15 15.70
CA PRO A 97 11.11 -12.95 16.46
C PRO A 97 12.34 -12.25 15.88
N GLU A 98 13.35 -13.00 15.44
CA GLU A 98 14.58 -12.51 14.83
C GLU A 98 14.33 -11.81 13.48
N ASP A 99 13.51 -12.40 12.60
CA ASP A 99 13.18 -11.81 11.30
C ASP A 99 12.39 -10.52 11.46
N ARG A 100 11.44 -10.49 12.41
CA ARG A 100 10.67 -9.29 12.73
C ARG A 100 11.54 -8.18 13.32
N ALA A 101 12.52 -8.54 14.14
CA ALA A 101 13.48 -7.59 14.69
C ALA A 101 14.40 -7.03 13.60
N ALA A 102 14.88 -7.87 12.68
CA ALA A 102 15.67 -7.46 11.52
C ALA A 102 14.86 -6.53 10.60
N PHE A 103 13.64 -6.92 10.22
CA PHE A 103 12.74 -6.09 9.42
C PHE A 103 12.51 -4.71 10.04
N LYS A 104 12.28 -4.67 11.37
CA LYS A 104 12.14 -3.41 12.10
C LYS A 104 13.41 -2.57 12.02
N ALA A 105 14.58 -3.16 12.26
CA ALA A 105 15.86 -2.45 12.23
C ALA A 105 16.12 -1.86 10.83
N ASP A 106 15.91 -2.66 9.78
CA ASP A 106 16.10 -2.23 8.39
C ASP A 106 15.11 -1.13 7.99
N THR A 107 13.84 -1.25 8.42
CA THR A 107 12.83 -0.20 8.17
C THR A 107 13.19 1.11 8.85
N VAL A 108 13.71 1.07 10.08
CA VAL A 108 14.19 2.26 10.80
C VAL A 108 15.38 2.86 10.09
N ALA A 109 16.38 2.06 9.71
CA ALA A 109 17.58 2.53 9.00
C ALA A 109 17.23 3.15 7.64
N ALA A 110 16.32 2.55 6.87
CA ALA A 110 15.82 3.11 5.63
C ALA A 110 15.10 4.44 5.85
N THR A 111 14.27 4.54 6.90
CA THR A 111 13.57 5.78 7.26
C THR A 111 14.56 6.88 7.65
N GLU A 112 15.61 6.56 8.42
CA GLU A 112 16.69 7.50 8.74
C GLU A 112 17.38 8.03 7.48
N ALA A 113 17.71 7.14 6.54
CA ALA A 113 18.34 7.51 5.28
C ALA A 113 17.44 8.44 4.44
N ILE A 114 16.13 8.14 4.35
CA ILE A 114 15.16 8.97 3.63
C ILE A 114 15.00 10.34 4.29
N VAL A 115 14.90 10.40 5.62
CA VAL A 115 14.73 11.67 6.35
C VAL A 115 16.00 12.54 6.27
N ALA A 116 17.18 11.92 6.20
CA ALA A 116 18.44 12.64 6.03
C ALA A 116 18.65 13.18 4.59
N ASP A 117 17.93 12.64 3.61
CA ASP A 117 17.95 13.11 2.23
C ASP A 117 16.91 14.24 2.05
N ALA A 118 17.41 15.47 1.85
CA ALA A 118 16.56 16.65 1.71
C ALA A 118 15.62 16.57 0.49
N GLU A 119 16.08 15.98 -0.62
CA GLU A 119 15.25 15.85 -1.83
C GLU A 119 14.12 14.85 -1.59
N MET A 120 14.41 13.69 -0.99
CA MET A 120 13.39 12.70 -0.65
C MET A 120 12.42 13.20 0.42
N SER A 121 12.91 13.95 1.40
CA SER A 121 12.10 14.54 2.46
C SER A 121 11.12 15.58 1.91
N GLU A 122 11.58 16.48 1.05
CA GLU A 122 10.71 17.46 0.39
C GLU A 122 9.72 16.79 -0.58
N ALA A 123 10.16 15.80 -1.37
CA ALA A 123 9.28 15.04 -2.23
C ALA A 123 8.18 14.32 -1.42
N SER A 124 8.52 13.71 -0.29
CA SER A 124 7.56 13.07 0.62
C SER A 124 6.62 14.10 1.25
N HIS A 125 7.15 15.26 1.66
CA HIS A 125 6.37 16.33 2.24
C HIS A 125 5.38 16.93 1.24
N ALA A 126 5.73 17.01 -0.04
CA ALA A 126 4.85 17.47 -1.11
C ALA A 126 3.57 16.63 -1.25
N TRP A 127 3.56 15.38 -0.77
CA TRP A 127 2.37 14.50 -0.72
C TRP A 127 1.54 14.63 0.56
N TYR A 128 1.96 15.44 1.53
CA TYR A 128 1.17 15.70 2.73
C TYR A 128 0.03 16.69 2.47
N ARG A 129 -1.18 16.34 2.94
CA ARG A 129 -2.38 17.19 2.94
C ARG A 129 -2.76 17.47 4.39
N HIS A 130 -2.58 18.73 4.80
CA HIS A 130 -2.77 19.12 6.20
C HIS A 130 -4.21 19.51 6.49
N THR A 131 -4.78 20.33 5.61
CA THR A 131 -6.10 20.94 5.81
C THR A 131 -7.19 20.24 4.99
N HIS A 132 -8.45 20.45 5.37
CA HIS A 132 -9.59 20.01 4.56
C HIS A 132 -9.57 20.62 3.15
N ALA A 133 -9.17 21.89 3.02
CA ALA A 133 -9.03 22.54 1.72
C ALA A 133 -7.96 21.85 0.85
N ASP A 134 -6.81 21.47 1.43
CA ASP A 134 -5.77 20.73 0.70
C ASP A 134 -6.31 19.39 0.18
N ILE A 135 -7.07 18.68 1.02
CA ILE A 135 -7.67 17.38 0.68
C ILE A 135 -8.71 17.55 -0.44
N GLU A 136 -9.60 18.55 -0.35
CA GLU A 136 -10.63 18.80 -1.37
C GLU A 136 -10.02 19.24 -2.71
N GLN A 137 -8.95 20.03 -2.66
CA GLN A 137 -8.23 20.53 -3.84
C GLN A 137 -7.48 19.42 -4.57
N HIS A 138 -6.66 18.64 -3.85
CA HIS A 138 -5.76 17.67 -4.49
C HIS A 138 -6.37 16.27 -4.62
N ARG A 139 -7.27 15.89 -3.69
CA ARG A 139 -7.95 14.58 -3.66
C ARG A 139 -7.01 13.37 -3.67
N ASP A 140 -5.81 13.55 -3.15
CA ASP A 140 -4.73 12.57 -3.10
C ASP A 140 -3.91 12.73 -1.80
N GLY A 141 -2.77 12.05 -1.72
CA GLY A 141 -1.77 12.26 -0.67
C GLY A 141 -2.12 11.66 0.69
N ILE A 142 -1.19 11.84 1.63
CA ILE A 142 -1.35 11.39 3.02
C ILE A 142 -1.90 12.52 3.89
N THR A 143 -2.83 12.18 4.78
CA THR A 143 -3.44 13.14 5.72
C THR A 143 -2.98 12.86 7.14
N LEU A 144 -3.17 13.81 8.05
CA LEU A 144 -2.93 13.59 9.49
C LEU A 144 -3.72 12.39 10.05
N ASP A 145 -4.89 12.09 9.48
CA ASP A 145 -5.70 10.96 9.94
C ASP A 145 -5.10 9.59 9.57
N SER A 146 -4.28 9.58 8.51
CA SER A 146 -3.66 8.37 7.95
C SER A 146 -2.29 8.02 8.56
N THR A 147 -1.76 8.83 9.48
CA THR A 147 -0.41 8.66 10.07
C THR A 147 -0.36 7.71 11.27
N GLY A 148 -1.50 7.17 11.70
CA GLY A 148 -1.58 6.28 12.86
C GLY A 148 -1.70 7.01 14.21
N ASN A 149 -1.94 8.32 14.20
CA ASN A 149 -2.09 9.12 15.40
C ASN A 149 -3.39 8.83 16.16
N GLY A 150 -3.33 8.95 17.49
CA GLY A 150 -4.52 8.90 18.36
C GLY A 150 -5.50 10.04 18.08
N ALA A 151 -6.77 9.84 18.44
CA ALA A 151 -7.88 10.76 18.14
C ALA A 151 -7.61 12.21 18.59
N THR A 152 -7.02 12.40 19.77
CA THR A 152 -6.67 13.72 20.31
C THR A 152 -5.67 14.47 19.42
N LEU A 153 -4.59 13.81 19.00
CA LEU A 153 -3.58 14.43 18.14
C LEU A 153 -4.12 14.69 16.73
N ARG A 154 -4.97 13.80 16.20
CA ARG A 154 -5.67 14.04 14.92
C ARG A 154 -6.59 15.25 14.98
N PHE A 155 -7.28 15.47 16.10
CA PHE A 155 -8.16 16.61 16.29
C PHE A 155 -7.38 17.92 16.42
N PHE A 156 -6.47 18.01 17.38
CA PHE A 156 -5.76 19.26 17.65
C PHE A 156 -4.68 19.58 16.62
N GLY A 157 -4.07 18.57 16.00
CA GLY A 157 -3.04 18.80 14.96
C GLY A 157 -3.58 19.49 13.72
N LYS A 158 -4.87 19.34 13.38
CA LYS A 158 -5.49 20.08 12.27
C LYS A 158 -5.67 21.56 12.56
N LEU A 159 -5.59 21.97 13.83
CA LEU A 159 -5.73 23.36 14.27
C LEU A 159 -4.39 24.10 14.30
N SER A 160 -3.27 23.38 14.27
CA SER A 160 -1.94 23.98 14.17
C SER A 160 -1.54 24.24 12.72
N GLY A 161 -0.46 24.99 12.53
CA GLY A 161 0.15 25.14 11.21
C GLY A 161 0.63 23.79 10.64
N ARG A 162 0.73 23.72 9.32
CA ARG A 162 1.33 22.58 8.62
C ARG A 162 2.78 22.41 9.11
N PRO A 163 3.20 21.21 9.52
CA PRO A 163 4.60 20.97 9.91
C PRO A 163 5.54 21.16 8.72
N SER A 164 6.80 21.50 8.98
CA SER A 164 7.85 21.47 7.95
C SER A 164 8.17 20.02 7.53
N ALA A 165 8.88 19.86 6.41
CA ALA A 165 9.40 18.57 5.98
C ALA A 165 10.28 17.93 7.06
N GLU A 166 11.16 18.72 7.70
CA GLU A 166 12.00 18.30 8.82
C GLU A 166 11.18 17.75 10.00
N SER A 167 10.21 18.53 10.52
CA SER A 167 9.38 18.09 11.65
C SER A 167 8.51 16.87 11.30
N ALA A 168 8.05 16.78 10.05
CA ALA A 168 7.32 15.61 9.58
C ALA A 168 8.23 14.36 9.52
N GLY A 169 9.47 14.51 9.06
CA GLY A 169 10.49 13.46 9.04
C GLY A 169 10.89 12.98 10.42
N GLU A 170 11.15 13.89 11.37
CA GLU A 170 11.43 13.55 12.77
C GLU A 170 10.27 12.75 13.41
N TYR A 171 9.04 13.22 13.19
CA TYR A 171 7.85 12.51 13.65
C TYR A 171 7.76 11.13 13.02
N TRP A 172 7.96 11.00 11.71
CA TRP A 172 7.89 9.73 11.01
C TRP A 172 8.92 8.75 11.57
N LEU A 173 10.18 9.17 11.70
CA LEU A 173 11.24 8.35 12.28
C LEU A 173 10.89 7.88 13.70
N LYS A 174 10.35 8.77 14.54
CA LYS A 174 9.87 8.42 15.88
C LYS A 174 8.74 7.39 15.82
N ALA A 175 7.75 7.60 14.97
CA ALA A 175 6.62 6.70 14.78
C ALA A 175 7.07 5.31 14.31
N THR A 176 8.01 5.24 13.36
CA THR A 176 8.59 3.99 12.85
C THR A 176 9.28 3.21 13.95
N ARG A 177 10.10 3.86 14.79
CA ARG A 177 10.76 3.21 15.93
C ARG A 177 9.76 2.70 16.98
N SER A 178 8.69 3.45 17.22
CA SER A 178 7.79 3.23 18.35
C SER A 178 6.62 2.30 18.04
N PHE A 179 5.83 2.56 16.99
CA PHE A 179 4.53 1.91 16.82
C PHE A 179 4.18 1.45 15.39
N GLN A 180 4.88 1.88 14.33
CA GLN A 180 4.56 1.43 12.96
C GLN A 180 5.11 0.04 12.63
N THR A 181 6.05 -0.48 13.42
CA THR A 181 6.67 -1.79 13.25
C THR A 181 6.36 -2.72 14.44
N THR A 182 5.09 -2.77 14.87
CA THR A 182 4.63 -3.65 15.97
C THR A 182 3.85 -4.87 15.48
N GLY A 183 3.87 -5.13 14.17
CA GLY A 183 3.12 -6.23 13.56
C GLY A 183 3.56 -7.60 14.09
N ALA A 184 2.59 -8.50 14.28
CA ALA A 184 2.85 -9.88 14.66
C ALA A 184 3.53 -10.70 13.54
N ALA A 185 3.40 -10.25 12.29
CA ALA A 185 4.08 -10.77 11.11
C ALA A 185 4.27 -9.66 10.07
N TYR A 186 5.23 -9.82 9.17
CA TYR A 186 5.40 -8.96 7.99
C TYR A 186 5.32 -9.80 6.72
N ALA A 187 4.45 -9.39 5.79
CA ALA A 187 4.32 -10.01 4.48
C ALA A 187 5.09 -9.18 3.45
N ILE A 188 6.00 -9.83 2.72
CA ILE A 188 6.81 -9.22 1.67
C ILE A 188 6.45 -9.90 0.36
N LEU A 189 6.03 -9.10 -0.62
CA LEU A 189 5.93 -9.52 -2.01
C LEU A 189 7.22 -9.14 -2.72
N SER A 190 7.81 -10.09 -3.43
CA SER A 190 9.07 -9.89 -4.14
C SER A 190 9.00 -10.56 -5.51
N THR A 191 9.79 -10.06 -6.46
CA THR A 191 10.03 -10.69 -7.75
C THR A 191 11.52 -11.00 -7.88
N ARG A 192 11.89 -11.91 -8.79
CA ARG A 192 13.31 -12.09 -9.10
C ARG A 192 13.86 -10.82 -9.77
N ALA A 193 15.13 -10.51 -9.53
CA ALA A 193 15.77 -9.30 -10.05
C ALA A 193 15.86 -9.24 -11.59
N ASP A 194 15.70 -10.39 -12.27
CA ASP A 194 15.67 -10.56 -13.72
C ASP A 194 14.24 -10.73 -14.28
N ALA A 195 13.23 -10.77 -13.42
CA ALA A 195 11.84 -10.73 -13.86
C ALA A 195 11.59 -9.31 -14.39
N ASP A 196 11.57 -9.20 -15.71
CA ASP A 196 11.18 -8.00 -16.41
C ASP A 196 9.86 -7.46 -15.82
N ALA A 197 9.67 -6.15 -15.77
CA ALA A 197 8.51 -5.54 -15.08
C ALA A 197 7.15 -6.07 -15.60
N THR A 198 7.16 -6.63 -16.81
CA THR A 198 6.08 -7.35 -17.50
C THR A 198 5.82 -8.76 -16.97
N ALA A 199 6.86 -9.54 -16.64
CA ALA A 199 6.69 -10.91 -16.17
C ALA A 199 5.90 -10.98 -14.85
N ALA A 200 6.11 -10.01 -13.96
CA ALA A 200 5.44 -9.87 -12.66
C ALA A 200 3.92 -9.61 -12.73
N LEU A 201 3.40 -9.33 -13.93
CA LEU A 201 2.05 -8.85 -14.13
C LEU A 201 1.19 -9.79 -15.00
N GLU A 202 1.73 -10.95 -15.40
CA GLU A 202 0.92 -12.01 -16.02
C GLU A 202 -0.06 -12.57 -14.97
N VAL A 203 -1.34 -12.20 -15.13
CA VAL A 203 -2.52 -12.74 -14.42
C VAL A 203 -3.12 -13.87 -15.24
#